data_AF-A0A0M9FWQ2-F1
#
_entry.id   AF-A0A0M9FWQ2-F1
#
_cell.length_a   1.000
_cell.length_b   1.000
_cell.length_c   1.000
_cell.angle_alpha   90.00
_cell.angle_beta   90.00
_cell.angle_gamma   90.00
#
_symmetry.space_group_name_H-M   'P 1'
#
loop_
_entity.id
_entity.type
_entity.pdbx_description
1 polymer ?
#
loop_
_entity_poly.entity_id
_entity_poly.type
_entity_poly.pdbx_seq_one_letter_code
_entity_poly.pdbx_strand_id
1 'polypeptide(L)'
;MLDTVAALRAKLEGELRVPLLVRCGRPEEHVPRLAAELGATDVFMTTQYAPHERRVQALAMRRLRQGVWVSREDVCGGARVTSAAAADPVGDDDALVAVVEHHTSQQHPYGGAAAVVAPPVVHSVWQTTLVHLDDLSTPLAAMKEGERWYHDDVTVSTIRPTAPYDSATQRLAELSTTWQHDALLPSQEERAGRSPPSVLRGALPTLEDLGYAADRADLAFEEVIATESSHPAAGEEAALARVQDWLAEDGMSSLLRYGREHRTNTKMYSQKLARVSPYIAVGALSPRKYYELLRVHTHANMRDGFVQQQFREGVLRLSRRDYWHWMGLRFGDRLFFSYGPHPEQTDEVPDWRHDAKVVQRWCNALTGIPFADAAMRELVGTGFVAHEGRQALAWLLTRGYGQDWRLGAEWLERCSLDYDPFVCYGNFAYSSGLVLDDFGEPVRNVHYLAHHHDQTGIYIKKWLPQLSKVPPVYIHRPHVLTARMQAIHNVHLGLNYPYPLKLWQGAQRTLSAAELPSYYAQGIQRGPGYAEALRYGSAVMPPEELHAAVSPAYLRHRTWASMLPASAFAEGGEAGEEGGEAMAVEMGAKSRVAALAGTQAAAMAKSSAGVHGSEKALV
;
A
#
# COMPACT_ATOMS: atom_id res chain seq x y z
N MET A 1 8.42 -4.10 4.29
CA MET A 1 8.99 -3.42 5.48
C MET A 1 9.94 -4.33 6.25
N LEU A 2 9.50 -5.51 6.73
CA LEU A 2 10.36 -6.45 7.48
C LEU A 2 11.68 -6.74 6.75
N ASP A 3 11.59 -7.09 5.46
CA ASP A 3 12.77 -7.36 4.64
C ASP A 3 13.69 -6.13 4.49
N THR A 4 13.12 -4.92 4.42
CA THR A 4 13.89 -3.66 4.40
C THR A 4 14.68 -3.48 5.69
N VAL A 5 14.06 -3.75 6.84
CA VAL A 5 14.72 -3.66 8.15
C VAL A 5 15.79 -4.75 8.31
N ALA A 6 15.53 -5.96 7.80
CA ALA A 6 16.50 -7.05 7.78
C ALA A 6 17.72 -6.69 6.92
N ALA A 7 17.51 -6.14 5.73
CA ALA A 7 18.58 -5.67 4.85
C ALA A 7 19.38 -4.52 5.50
N LEU A 8 18.70 -3.58 6.16
CA LEU A 8 19.35 -2.50 6.91
C LEU A 8 20.19 -3.03 8.06
N ARG A 9 19.68 -4.02 8.82
CA ARG A 9 20.43 -4.68 9.91
C ARG A 9 21.70 -5.34 9.38
N ALA A 10 21.57 -6.11 8.29
CA ALA A 10 22.69 -6.81 7.67
C ALA A 10 23.79 -5.84 7.23
N LYS A 11 23.42 -4.75 6.54
CA LYS A 11 24.35 -3.70 6.11
C LYS A 11 25.04 -3.02 7.29
N LEU A 12 24.25 -2.53 8.26
CA LEU A 12 24.80 -1.79 9.40
C LEU A 12 25.76 -2.64 10.23
N GLU A 13 25.38 -3.87 10.57
CA GLU A 13 26.18 -4.71 11.46
C GLU A 13 27.32 -5.42 10.73
N GLY A 14 27.10 -5.84 9.49
CA GLY A 14 28.06 -6.59 8.69
C GLY A 14 29.15 -5.72 8.08
N GLU A 15 28.77 -4.58 7.51
CA GLU A 15 29.69 -3.71 6.76
C GLU A 15 30.17 -2.53 7.60
N LEU A 16 29.23 -1.85 8.27
CA LEU A 16 29.53 -0.62 9.01
C LEU A 16 29.86 -0.87 10.49
N ARG A 17 29.72 -2.11 10.95
CA ARG A 17 29.85 -2.52 12.36
C ARG A 17 28.99 -1.67 13.32
N VAL A 18 27.86 -1.15 12.88
CA VAL A 18 26.91 -0.39 13.70
C VAL A 18 25.77 -1.32 14.13
N PRO A 19 25.47 -1.46 15.44
CA PRO A 19 24.37 -2.30 15.90
C PRO A 19 23.02 -1.67 15.55
N LEU A 20 22.10 -2.46 14.97
CA LEU A 20 20.72 -2.02 14.74
C LEU A 20 19.81 -2.62 15.82
N LEU A 21 19.33 -1.79 16.73
CA LEU A 21 18.38 -2.17 17.76
C LEU A 21 16.95 -2.18 17.18
N VAL A 22 16.21 -3.25 17.42
CA VAL A 22 14.81 -3.39 16.99
C VAL A 22 13.92 -3.57 18.21
N ARG A 23 12.82 -2.81 18.26
CA ARG A 23 11.81 -2.85 19.32
C ARG A 23 10.42 -2.82 18.72
N CYS A 24 9.51 -3.57 19.31
CA CYS A 24 8.08 -3.54 18.98
C CYS A 24 7.35 -2.81 20.09
N GLY A 25 6.71 -1.69 19.77
CA GLY A 25 6.00 -0.86 20.75
C GLY A 25 5.97 0.61 20.33
N ARG A 26 5.52 1.47 21.25
CA ARG A 26 5.35 2.90 20.99
C ARG A 26 6.70 3.65 20.97
N PRO A 27 7.09 4.33 19.87
CA PRO A 27 8.39 5.01 19.78
C PRO A 27 8.62 6.06 20.86
N GLU A 28 7.58 6.81 21.23
CA GLU A 28 7.60 7.82 22.28
C GLU A 28 7.83 7.25 23.69
N GLU A 29 7.73 5.94 23.87
CA GLU A 29 8.04 5.24 25.11
C GLU A 29 9.44 4.62 25.04
N HIS A 30 9.73 3.88 23.96
CA HIS A 30 10.99 3.15 23.82
C HIS A 30 12.21 4.04 23.53
N VAL A 31 12.08 5.09 22.70
CA VAL A 31 13.23 5.94 22.35
C VAL A 31 13.78 6.69 23.56
N PRO A 32 12.95 7.37 24.38
CA PRO A 32 13.45 8.01 25.61
C PRO A 32 14.04 7.02 26.62
N ARG A 33 13.43 5.84 26.75
CA ARG A 33 13.94 4.75 27.61
C ARG A 33 15.33 4.30 27.16
N LEU A 34 15.50 3.99 25.88
CA LEU A 34 16.78 3.56 25.33
C LEU A 34 17.86 4.65 25.47
N ALA A 35 17.50 5.91 25.25
CA ALA A 35 18.43 7.03 25.44
C ALA A 35 18.94 7.10 26.89
N ALA A 36 18.06 6.88 27.87
CA ALA A 36 18.44 6.82 29.28
C ALA A 36 19.28 5.59 29.60
N GLU A 37 18.86 4.39 29.16
CA GLU A 37 19.56 3.12 29.40
C GLU A 37 20.98 3.11 28.81
N LEU A 38 21.16 3.70 27.62
CA LEU A 38 22.44 3.76 26.91
C LEU A 38 23.29 4.98 27.29
N GLY A 39 22.76 5.89 28.12
CA GLY A 39 23.45 7.14 28.46
C GLY A 39 23.73 8.04 27.26
N ALA A 40 22.79 8.12 26.32
CA ALA A 40 22.95 8.88 25.08
C ALA A 40 23.15 10.38 25.37
N THR A 41 24.12 11.00 24.71
CA THR A 41 24.34 12.46 24.75
C THR A 41 23.53 13.19 23.69
N ASP A 42 23.31 12.53 22.55
CA ASP A 42 22.64 13.07 21.38
C ASP A 42 21.68 12.04 20.81
N VAL A 43 20.50 12.49 20.39
CA VAL A 43 19.51 11.67 19.71
C VAL A 43 19.14 12.35 18.40
N PHE A 44 19.38 11.67 17.29
CA PHE A 44 19.05 12.14 15.94
C PHE A 44 17.82 11.41 15.40
N MET A 45 16.87 12.17 14.86
CA MET A 45 15.65 11.63 14.29
C MET A 45 15.38 12.23 12.91
N THR A 46 14.78 11.46 12.00
CA THR A 46 14.21 12.02 10.77
C THR A 46 12.93 12.77 11.13
N THR A 47 12.80 14.01 10.66
CA THR A 47 11.58 14.82 10.87
C THR A 47 10.38 14.12 10.23
N GLN A 48 9.39 13.82 11.03
CA GLN A 48 8.12 13.25 10.59
C GLN A 48 7.21 14.35 10.05
N TYR A 49 6.39 14.03 9.06
CA TYR A 49 5.59 15.01 8.33
C TYR A 49 4.08 14.80 8.46
N ALA A 50 3.62 13.55 8.54
CA ALA A 50 2.21 13.24 8.68
C ALA A 50 1.70 13.54 10.11
N PRO A 51 0.40 13.86 10.28
CA PRO A 51 -0.06 14.48 11.52
C PRO A 51 0.09 13.59 12.76
N HIS A 52 -0.17 12.28 12.62
CA HIS A 52 -0.02 11.33 13.73
C HIS A 52 1.45 11.19 14.13
N GLU A 53 2.33 10.96 13.16
CA GLU A 53 3.77 10.77 13.34
C GLU A 53 4.43 12.03 13.91
N ARG A 54 3.95 13.22 13.55
CA ARG A 54 4.39 14.49 14.15
C ARG A 54 4.02 14.59 15.63
N ARG A 55 2.82 14.15 16.02
CA ARG A 55 2.39 14.13 17.43
C ARG A 55 3.24 13.14 18.23
N VAL A 56 3.45 11.93 17.69
CA VAL A 56 4.34 10.90 18.28
C VAL A 56 5.76 11.44 18.46
N GLN A 57 6.35 12.00 17.40
CA GLN A 57 7.70 12.56 17.46
C GLN A 57 7.80 13.73 18.45
N ALA A 58 6.83 14.65 18.47
CA ALA A 58 6.82 15.76 19.40
C ALA A 58 6.79 15.30 20.87
N LEU A 59 6.01 14.26 21.17
CA LEU A 59 5.96 13.65 22.50
C LEU A 59 7.29 12.96 22.86
N ALA A 60 7.87 12.19 21.93
CA ALA A 60 9.18 11.57 22.12
C ALA A 60 10.28 12.61 22.40
N MET A 61 10.33 13.69 21.62
CA MET A 61 11.30 14.78 21.80
C MET A 61 11.09 15.54 23.11
N ARG A 62 9.83 15.75 23.54
CA ARG A 62 9.49 16.37 24.83
C ARG A 62 10.05 15.53 25.98
N ARG A 63 9.77 14.23 25.98
CA ARG A 63 10.24 13.25 26.97
C ARG A 63 11.76 13.20 27.06
N LEU A 64 12.44 13.11 25.91
CA LEU A 64 13.90 13.14 25.83
C LEU A 64 14.49 14.41 26.46
N ARG A 65 13.95 15.60 26.13
CA ARG A 65 14.43 16.89 26.69
C ARG A 65 14.19 17.02 28.19
N GLN A 66 13.13 16.39 28.70
CA GLN A 66 12.80 16.38 30.12
C GLN A 66 13.57 15.31 30.90
N GLY A 67 14.26 14.38 30.22
CA GLY A 67 14.87 13.23 30.88
C GLY A 67 13.83 12.29 31.50
N VAL A 68 12.68 12.15 30.84
CA VAL A 68 11.55 11.35 31.27
C VAL A 68 11.30 10.22 30.28
N TRP A 69 10.98 9.03 30.78
CA TRP A 69 10.54 7.92 29.98
C TRP A 69 9.45 7.12 30.70
N VAL A 70 8.79 6.23 29.98
CA VAL A 70 7.61 5.51 30.46
C VAL A 70 7.78 4.01 30.24
N SER A 71 7.29 3.21 31.19
CA SER A 71 7.10 1.76 31.04
C SER A 71 5.65 1.37 31.29
N ARG A 72 5.16 0.41 30.50
CA ARG A 72 3.86 -0.27 30.72
C ARG A 72 3.97 -1.54 31.59
N GLU A 73 5.18 -2.00 31.88
CA GLU A 73 5.45 -3.31 32.50
C GLU A 73 6.01 -3.25 33.93
N ASP A 74 6.53 -2.10 34.39
CA ASP A 74 7.30 -2.02 35.64
C ASP A 74 6.53 -1.34 36.78
N VAL A 75 5.68 -2.10 37.50
CA VAL A 75 5.27 -1.69 38.86
C VAL A 75 6.32 -2.22 39.86
N CYS A 76 7.52 -1.66 39.83
CA CYS A 76 8.51 -1.90 40.89
C CYS A 76 8.34 -0.89 42.04
N GLY A 77 8.43 -1.38 43.28
CA GLY A 77 8.12 -0.66 44.51
C GLY A 77 8.95 0.62 44.70
N GLY A 78 8.40 1.75 44.29
CA GLY A 78 9.05 3.07 44.31
C GLY A 78 8.52 4.02 43.23
N ALA A 79 7.83 3.48 42.22
CA ALA A 79 7.28 4.27 41.12
C ALA A 79 6.03 5.08 41.53
N ARG A 80 5.96 6.35 41.11
CA ARG A 80 4.72 7.13 41.20
C ARG A 80 3.80 6.68 40.07
N VAL A 81 2.78 5.91 40.42
CA VAL A 81 1.65 5.66 39.51
C VAL A 81 0.99 7.00 39.25
N THR A 82 1.14 7.53 38.04
CA THR A 82 0.29 8.64 37.60
C THR A 82 -1.08 8.02 37.35
N SER A 83 -2.09 8.44 38.14
CA SER A 83 -3.48 8.09 37.82
C SER A 83 -3.73 8.47 36.36
N ALA A 84 -4.45 7.62 35.63
CA ALA A 84 -4.73 7.66 34.18
C ALA A 84 -5.43 8.94 33.64
N ALA A 85 -5.05 10.12 34.12
CA ALA A 85 -5.64 11.42 33.82
C ALA A 85 -4.61 12.47 33.36
N ALA A 86 -3.33 12.13 33.21
CA ALA A 86 -2.27 13.08 32.85
C ALA A 86 -1.26 12.57 31.81
N ALA A 87 -1.58 11.51 31.06
CA ALA A 87 -0.82 11.20 29.86
C ALA A 87 -1.25 12.18 28.75
N ASP A 88 -0.34 13.04 28.28
CA ASP A 88 -0.57 13.88 27.08
C ASP A 88 -1.03 12.96 25.92
N PRO A 89 -2.31 13.02 25.49
CA PRO A 89 -2.85 11.96 24.66
C PRO A 89 -2.36 12.10 23.22
N VAL A 90 -1.60 11.12 22.76
CA VAL A 90 -1.40 10.83 21.34
C VAL A 90 -2.25 9.60 21.01
N GLY A 91 -3.57 9.77 20.96
CA GLY A 91 -4.53 8.71 20.61
C GLY A 91 -4.85 7.72 21.75
N ASP A 92 -6.00 7.02 21.58
CA ASP A 92 -6.77 6.26 22.58
C ASP A 92 -6.00 5.79 23.82
N ASP A 93 -6.47 6.25 24.98
CA ASP A 93 -6.10 5.74 26.29
C ASP A 93 -6.43 4.24 26.34
N ASP A 94 -5.40 3.41 26.37
CA ASP A 94 -5.55 1.99 26.67
C ASP A 94 -5.86 1.89 28.17
N ALA A 95 -7.14 2.00 28.52
CA ALA A 95 -7.66 2.11 29.89
C ALA A 95 -7.25 0.93 30.80
N LEU A 96 -6.66 -0.13 30.22
CA LEU A 96 -6.23 -1.35 30.89
C LEU A 96 -4.75 -1.36 31.27
N VAL A 97 -3.96 -0.34 30.92
CA VAL A 97 -2.50 -0.36 31.12
C VAL A 97 -2.05 0.77 32.04
N ALA A 98 -1.44 0.41 33.17
CA ALA A 98 -0.82 1.37 34.07
C ALA A 98 0.48 1.92 33.44
N VAL A 99 0.56 3.24 33.32
CA VAL A 99 1.70 3.97 32.78
C VAL A 99 2.57 4.46 33.93
N VAL A 100 3.81 4.01 34.00
CA VAL A 100 4.75 4.42 35.05
C VAL A 100 5.78 5.37 34.45
N GLU A 101 5.88 6.56 35.04
CA GLU A 101 6.87 7.57 34.65
C GLU A 101 8.18 7.38 35.44
N HIS A 102 9.29 7.39 34.72
CA HIS A 102 10.63 7.26 35.27
C HIS A 102 11.48 8.48 34.88
N HIS A 103 12.35 8.89 35.79
CA HIS A 103 13.37 9.91 35.53
C HIS A 103 14.74 9.24 35.30
N THR A 104 15.64 9.90 34.56
CA THR A 104 17.01 9.41 34.26
C THR A 104 17.91 9.16 35.49
N SER A 105 17.39 9.25 36.71
CA SER A 105 18.13 9.05 37.97
C SER A 105 18.24 7.59 38.43
N GLN A 106 18.05 6.59 37.58
CA GLN A 106 18.14 5.17 37.97
C GLN A 106 19.46 4.50 37.56
N GLN A 107 19.85 3.48 38.33
CA GLN A 107 21.07 2.69 38.14
C GLN A 107 21.07 2.00 36.76
N HIS A 108 22.21 2.07 36.08
CA HIS A 108 22.43 1.45 34.78
C HIS A 108 22.23 -0.09 34.85
N PRO A 109 21.52 -0.72 33.90
CA PRO A 109 21.20 -2.16 33.95
C PRO A 109 22.43 -3.10 33.92
N TYR A 110 23.61 -2.59 33.55
CA TYR A 110 24.88 -3.34 33.59
C TYR A 110 25.79 -3.03 34.80
N GLY A 111 25.27 -2.49 35.89
CA GLY A 111 26.05 -2.33 37.12
C GLY A 111 27.14 -1.26 37.02
N GLY A 112 26.74 -0.01 37.25
CA GLY A 112 27.63 1.11 37.46
C GLY A 112 26.95 2.13 38.36
N ALA A 113 27.72 2.88 39.15
CA ALA A 113 27.20 3.89 40.06
C ALA A 113 26.18 4.79 39.35
N ALA A 114 25.09 5.14 40.04
CA ALA A 114 24.03 6.01 39.54
C ALA A 114 24.62 7.40 39.21
N ALA A 115 25.11 7.57 37.99
CA ALA A 115 25.45 8.87 37.45
C ALA A 115 24.14 9.53 37.02
N VAL A 116 23.90 10.76 37.46
CA VAL A 116 22.82 11.59 36.94
C VAL A 116 23.17 11.88 35.47
N VAL A 117 22.56 11.14 34.55
CA VAL A 117 22.74 11.37 33.12
C VAL A 117 21.92 12.60 32.75
N ALA A 118 22.60 13.64 32.27
CA ALA A 118 21.94 14.82 31.73
C ALA A 118 21.04 14.43 30.54
N PRO A 119 19.86 15.06 30.37
CA PRO A 119 19.02 14.80 29.21
C PRO A 119 19.79 14.98 27.89
N PRO A 120 19.57 14.12 26.88
CA PRO A 120 20.26 14.23 25.60
C PRO A 120 19.86 15.48 24.83
N VAL A 121 20.77 15.94 23.96
CA VAL A 121 20.45 16.93 22.93
C VAL A 121 19.67 16.23 21.81
N VAL A 122 18.47 16.72 21.51
CA VAL A 122 17.57 16.10 20.54
C VAL A 122 17.57 16.87 19.23
N HIS A 123 17.95 16.19 18.15
CA HIS A 123 18.05 16.72 16.80
C HIS A 123 16.99 16.10 15.90
N SER A 124 16.41 16.90 15.00
CA SER A 124 15.49 16.43 13.96
C SER A 124 15.93 16.94 12.60
N VAL A 125 16.02 16.07 11.60
CA VAL A 125 16.54 16.40 10.27
C VAL A 125 15.51 16.10 9.19
N TRP A 126 15.25 17.07 8.32
CA TRP A 126 14.36 16.91 7.18
C TRP A 126 15.07 16.22 6.02
N GLN A 127 14.58 15.06 5.59
CA GLN A 127 15.23 14.28 4.51
C GLN A 127 14.25 13.68 3.48
N THR A 128 12.95 13.87 3.69
CA THR A 128 11.85 13.17 3.00
C THR A 128 11.67 13.58 1.54
N THR A 129 11.99 14.81 1.18
CA THR A 129 11.65 15.44 -0.11
C THR A 129 12.89 15.63 -0.98
N LEU A 130 12.66 15.85 -2.29
CA LEU A 130 13.70 16.18 -3.26
C LEU A 130 14.32 17.56 -2.93
N VAL A 131 13.47 18.57 -2.75
CA VAL A 131 13.89 19.90 -2.30
C VAL A 131 13.78 19.99 -0.79
N HIS A 132 14.85 20.44 -0.13
CA HIS A 132 14.84 20.57 1.32
C HIS A 132 13.89 21.70 1.75
N LEU A 133 13.22 21.53 2.89
CA LEU A 133 12.25 22.52 3.41
C LEU A 133 12.83 23.94 3.49
N ASP A 134 14.06 24.08 4.00
CA ASP A 134 14.76 25.37 4.10
C ASP A 134 15.20 25.97 2.75
N ASP A 135 15.18 25.19 1.68
CA ASP A 135 15.61 25.63 0.34
C ASP A 135 14.40 26.01 -0.55
N LEU A 136 13.19 26.04 0.01
CA LEU A 136 11.99 26.48 -0.68
C LEU A 136 12.04 27.99 -0.91
N SER A 137 11.82 28.41 -2.16
CA SER A 137 11.75 29.83 -2.55
C SER A 137 10.54 30.56 -1.95
N THR A 138 9.45 29.82 -1.72
CA THR A 138 8.21 30.34 -1.15
C THR A 138 7.92 29.64 0.18
N PRO A 139 7.69 30.39 1.27
CA PRO A 139 7.32 29.79 2.56
C PRO A 139 6.04 28.96 2.43
N LEU A 140 5.99 27.83 3.15
CA LEU A 140 4.88 26.88 3.08
C LEU A 140 3.50 27.52 3.30
N ALA A 141 3.39 28.47 4.24
CA ALA A 141 2.14 29.17 4.53
C ALA A 141 1.64 30.05 3.37
N ALA A 142 2.56 30.55 2.54
CA ALA A 142 2.27 31.37 1.36
C ALA A 142 2.24 30.55 0.06
N MET A 143 2.52 29.25 0.14
CA MET A 143 2.52 28.36 -1.02
C MET A 143 1.11 28.30 -1.62
N LYS A 144 1.00 28.56 -2.92
CA LYS A 144 -0.27 28.45 -3.63
C LYS A 144 -0.64 26.99 -3.81
N GLU A 145 -1.92 26.74 -3.88
CA GLU A 145 -2.45 25.45 -4.31
C GLU A 145 -2.36 25.37 -5.84
N GLY A 146 -2.03 24.19 -6.34
CA GLY A 146 -1.76 23.96 -7.75
C GLY A 146 -0.37 23.35 -8.02
N GLU A 147 -0.35 22.25 -8.77
CA GLU A 147 0.86 21.54 -9.17
C GLU A 147 1.70 22.31 -10.19
N ARG A 148 1.08 23.07 -11.10
CA ARG A 148 1.79 23.78 -12.19
C ARG A 148 2.69 24.86 -11.63
N TRP A 149 2.16 25.66 -10.71
CA TRP A 149 2.94 26.68 -10.03
C TRP A 149 4.18 26.08 -9.35
N TYR A 150 4.04 24.93 -8.67
CA TYR A 150 5.17 24.28 -8.01
C TYR A 150 6.23 23.81 -9.01
N HIS A 151 5.82 23.23 -10.14
CA HIS A 151 6.75 22.81 -11.16
C HIS A 151 7.54 24.00 -11.74
N ASP A 152 6.87 25.09 -12.06
CA ASP A 152 7.51 26.25 -12.71
C ASP A 152 8.41 27.02 -11.74
N ASP A 153 8.05 27.11 -10.46
CA ASP A 153 8.76 27.93 -9.46
C ASP A 153 9.78 27.16 -8.59
N VAL A 154 9.71 25.82 -8.52
CA VAL A 154 10.59 25.00 -7.65
C VAL A 154 11.56 24.11 -8.41
N THR A 155 11.35 23.85 -9.71
CA THR A 155 12.38 23.16 -10.53
C THR A 155 13.66 23.99 -10.75
N VAL A 156 13.66 25.26 -10.32
CA VAL A 156 14.83 26.16 -10.25
C VAL A 156 15.56 26.12 -8.90
N SER A 157 15.01 25.48 -7.86
CA SER A 157 15.66 25.36 -6.56
C SER A 157 16.90 24.47 -6.61
N THR A 158 17.89 24.80 -5.78
CA THR A 158 19.13 24.01 -5.69
C THR A 158 18.86 22.71 -4.95
N ILE A 159 18.90 21.59 -5.67
CA ILE A 159 18.80 20.25 -5.06
C ILE A 159 20.12 19.93 -4.36
N ARG A 160 20.08 19.70 -3.04
CA ARG A 160 21.27 19.37 -2.24
C ARG A 160 21.91 18.06 -2.74
N PRO A 161 23.24 18.02 -2.94
CA PRO A 161 23.92 16.83 -3.43
C PRO A 161 23.94 15.71 -2.38
N THR A 162 23.97 14.44 -2.80
CA THR A 162 24.03 13.29 -1.86
C THR A 162 25.45 12.94 -1.43
N ALA A 163 26.47 13.31 -2.21
CA ALA A 163 27.87 12.93 -1.94
C ALA A 163 28.36 13.22 -0.50
N PRO A 164 28.03 14.36 0.14
CA PRO A 164 28.40 14.59 1.54
C PRO A 164 27.76 13.58 2.52
N TYR A 165 26.52 13.17 2.27
CA TYR A 165 25.81 12.18 3.09
C TYR A 165 26.37 10.77 2.88
N ASP A 166 26.67 10.42 1.63
CA ASP A 166 27.30 9.14 1.28
C ASP A 166 28.67 9.01 1.99
N SER A 167 29.47 10.08 1.96
CA SER A 167 30.75 10.13 2.68
C SER A 167 30.57 10.03 4.20
N ALA A 168 29.60 10.75 4.78
CA ALA A 168 29.32 10.67 6.21
C ALA A 168 28.88 9.25 6.63
N THR A 169 28.12 8.56 5.79
CA THR A 169 27.66 7.18 6.05
C THR A 169 28.85 6.20 6.08
N GLN A 170 29.81 6.35 5.18
CA GLN A 170 31.02 5.52 5.16
C GLN A 170 31.87 5.71 6.43
N ARG A 171 31.89 6.92 6.98
CA ARG A 171 32.62 7.24 8.21
C ARG A 171 31.98 6.66 9.47
N LEU A 172 30.77 6.11 9.40
CA LEU A 172 30.18 5.40 10.55
C LEU A 172 31.04 4.20 11.00
N ALA A 173 31.71 3.54 10.05
CA ALA A 173 32.63 2.44 10.35
C ALA A 173 33.91 2.88 11.09
N GLU A 174 34.20 4.19 11.09
CA GLU A 174 35.38 4.79 11.74
C GLU A 174 35.08 5.27 13.17
N LEU A 175 33.82 5.20 13.61
CA LEU A 175 33.43 5.67 14.95
C LEU A 175 34.12 4.84 16.04
N SER A 176 34.51 5.52 17.12
CA SER A 176 35.14 4.88 18.28
C SER A 176 34.21 3.84 18.88
N THR A 177 34.68 2.60 18.96
CA THR A 177 33.92 1.48 19.52
C THR A 177 34.10 1.42 21.03
N THR A 178 32.99 1.40 21.76
CA THR A 178 32.97 1.14 23.20
C THR A 178 32.70 -0.33 23.47
N TRP A 179 32.96 -0.80 24.69
CA TRP A 179 32.59 -2.17 25.07
C TRP A 179 31.07 -2.41 24.98
N GLN A 180 30.25 -1.38 25.26
CA GLN A 180 28.79 -1.43 25.12
C GLN A 180 28.38 -1.62 23.66
N HIS A 181 29.05 -0.91 22.75
CA HIS A 181 28.86 -1.07 21.32
C HIS A 181 29.16 -2.50 20.87
N ASP A 182 30.31 -3.05 21.24
CA ASP A 182 30.68 -4.42 20.86
C ASP A 182 29.75 -5.47 21.48
N ALA A 183 29.20 -5.23 22.67
CA ALA A 183 28.20 -6.08 23.30
C ALA A 183 26.84 -6.09 22.59
N LEU A 184 26.54 -5.05 21.79
CA LEU A 184 25.31 -4.94 20.99
C LEU A 184 25.48 -5.47 19.56
N LEU A 185 26.69 -5.86 19.15
CA LEU A 185 26.93 -6.52 17.87
C LEU A 185 26.61 -8.02 17.93
N PRO A 186 26.32 -8.66 16.78
CA PRO A 186 26.01 -10.07 16.74
C PRO A 186 27.16 -10.95 17.27
N SER A 187 26.85 -11.81 18.24
CA SER A 187 27.77 -12.84 18.74
C SER A 187 28.07 -13.90 17.67
N GLN A 188 29.14 -14.70 17.84
CA GLN A 188 29.42 -15.79 16.90
C GLN A 188 28.31 -16.85 16.86
N GLU A 189 27.63 -17.08 17.97
CA GLU A 189 26.50 -18.01 18.03
C GLU A 189 25.28 -17.46 17.31
N GLU A 190 25.01 -16.16 17.46
CA GLU A 190 23.93 -15.46 16.75
C GLU A 190 24.17 -15.47 15.23
N ARG A 191 25.42 -15.20 14.78
CA ARG A 191 25.78 -15.28 13.35
C ARG A 191 25.63 -16.70 12.79
N ALA A 192 25.87 -17.71 13.62
CA ALA A 192 25.69 -19.11 13.27
C ALA A 192 24.22 -19.58 13.36
N GLY A 193 23.29 -18.70 13.76
CA GLY A 193 21.87 -19.02 13.95
C GLY A 193 21.60 -19.98 15.11
N ARG A 194 22.55 -20.14 16.04
CA ARG A 194 22.45 -21.07 17.18
C ARG A 194 21.78 -20.44 18.40
N SER A 195 21.82 -19.11 18.49
CA SER A 195 21.25 -18.32 19.59
C SER A 195 20.48 -17.13 19.03
N PRO A 196 19.32 -16.77 19.59
CA PRO A 196 18.59 -15.56 19.16
C PRO A 196 19.33 -14.29 19.61
N PRO A 197 19.06 -13.13 18.99
CA PRO A 197 19.59 -11.85 19.45
C PRO A 197 19.25 -11.60 20.92
N SER A 198 20.18 -11.00 21.67
CA SER A 198 19.90 -10.54 23.03
C SER A 198 18.65 -9.65 23.09
N VAL A 199 17.94 -9.65 24.21
CA VAL A 199 16.72 -8.83 24.42
C VAL A 199 16.99 -7.35 24.13
N LEU A 200 18.18 -6.87 24.46
CA LEU A 200 18.59 -5.47 24.24
C LEU A 200 18.93 -5.18 22.77
N ARG A 201 19.34 -6.16 21.97
CA ARG A 201 19.47 -5.97 20.53
C ARG A 201 18.12 -6.11 19.82
N GLY A 202 17.28 -7.02 20.32
CA GLY A 202 15.94 -7.31 19.84
C GLY A 202 15.95 -8.15 18.56
N ALA A 203 15.09 -9.16 18.52
CA ALA A 203 14.87 -9.96 17.31
C ALA A 203 14.15 -9.14 16.22
N LEU A 204 14.32 -9.53 14.96
CA LEU A 204 13.45 -9.03 13.90
C LEU A 204 12.07 -9.64 14.09
N PRO A 205 10.99 -8.85 14.11
CA PRO A 205 9.65 -9.40 14.25
C PRO A 205 9.27 -10.19 13.01
N THR A 206 8.54 -11.28 13.23
CA THR A 206 7.84 -12.03 12.20
C THR A 206 6.48 -11.41 11.91
N LEU A 207 5.81 -11.86 10.85
CA LEU A 207 4.42 -11.47 10.58
C LEU A 207 3.49 -11.91 11.73
N GLU A 208 3.73 -13.08 12.32
CA GLU A 208 2.97 -13.60 13.46
C GLU A 208 3.14 -12.71 14.70
N ASP A 209 4.36 -12.25 14.99
CA ASP A 209 4.64 -11.31 16.09
C ASP A 209 3.88 -9.99 15.94
N LEU A 210 3.57 -9.60 14.70
CA LEU A 210 2.79 -8.41 14.36
C LEU A 210 1.27 -8.68 14.26
N GLY A 211 0.81 -9.89 14.63
CA GLY A 211 -0.60 -10.27 14.62
C GLY A 211 -1.14 -10.65 13.24
N TYR A 212 -0.28 -10.86 12.24
CA TYR A 212 -0.68 -11.42 10.95
C TYR A 212 -0.54 -12.94 11.01
N ALA A 213 -1.66 -13.66 10.88
CA ALA A 213 -1.63 -15.12 10.87
C ALA A 213 -0.85 -15.65 9.64
N ALA A 214 -0.04 -16.68 9.82
CA ALA A 214 0.78 -17.27 8.74
C ALA A 214 -0.04 -17.88 7.59
N ASP A 215 -1.34 -18.13 7.81
CA ASP A 215 -2.29 -18.59 6.80
C ASP A 215 -2.95 -17.46 6.00
N ARG A 216 -2.66 -16.18 6.31
CA ARG A 216 -3.20 -14.98 5.62
C ARG A 216 -2.51 -14.74 4.28
N ALA A 217 -2.29 -15.81 3.51
CA ALA A 217 -2.03 -15.77 2.08
C ALA A 217 -3.29 -15.36 1.28
N ASP A 218 -4.37 -14.95 1.94
CA ASP A 218 -5.67 -14.57 1.34
C ASP A 218 -5.61 -13.42 0.30
N LEU A 219 -4.53 -12.63 0.25
CA LEU A 219 -4.32 -11.61 -0.78
C LEU A 219 -3.55 -12.12 -2.00
N ALA A 220 -2.85 -13.25 -1.86
CA ALA A 220 -2.30 -13.96 -2.99
C ALA A 220 -3.47 -14.65 -3.68
N PHE A 221 -3.96 -14.09 -4.79
CA PHE A 221 -4.67 -14.94 -5.72
C PHE A 221 -3.70 -16.07 -6.06
N GLU A 222 -4.05 -17.33 -5.77
CA GLU A 222 -3.24 -18.50 -6.16
C GLU A 222 -2.95 -18.50 -7.68
N GLU A 223 -3.76 -17.76 -8.43
CA GLU A 223 -3.66 -17.51 -9.86
C GLU A 223 -3.08 -16.13 -10.25
N VAL A 224 -2.42 -15.38 -9.34
CA VAL A 224 -1.54 -14.30 -9.82
C VAL A 224 -0.44 -15.00 -10.58
N ILE A 225 -0.64 -15.13 -11.90
CA ILE A 225 0.39 -15.50 -12.86
C ILE A 225 1.62 -14.76 -12.36
N ALA A 226 2.66 -15.52 -12.03
CA ALA A 226 3.99 -15.05 -11.66
C ALA A 226 4.51 -14.18 -12.81
N THR A 227 3.92 -13.02 -12.92
CA THR A 227 4.28 -11.98 -13.83
C THR A 227 5.46 -11.36 -13.15
N GLU A 228 6.43 -10.92 -13.92
CA GLU A 228 7.57 -10.13 -13.44
C GLU A 228 7.12 -8.78 -12.81
N SER A 229 5.84 -8.64 -12.44
CA SER A 229 5.30 -7.77 -11.39
C SER A 229 5.69 -8.19 -9.98
N SER A 230 6.40 -9.32 -9.82
CA SER A 230 6.95 -9.81 -8.55
C SER A 230 7.60 -8.68 -7.75
N HIS A 231 7.26 -8.67 -6.47
CA HIS A 231 7.59 -7.62 -5.51
C HIS A 231 9.10 -7.33 -5.61
N PRO A 232 9.50 -6.05 -5.71
CA PRO A 232 10.92 -5.73 -5.72
C PRO A 232 11.58 -6.32 -4.47
N ALA A 233 12.76 -6.92 -4.63
CA ALA A 233 13.61 -7.26 -3.48
C ALA A 233 13.72 -6.02 -2.58
N ALA A 234 13.63 -6.18 -1.27
CA ALA A 234 13.56 -5.03 -0.36
C ALA A 234 14.96 -4.52 0.04
N GLY A 235 15.02 -3.29 0.56
CA GLY A 235 16.25 -2.68 1.05
C GLY A 235 16.89 -1.68 0.08
N GLU A 236 17.88 -0.95 0.59
CA GLU A 236 18.59 0.10 -0.14
C GLU A 236 19.35 -0.45 -1.35
N GLU A 237 20.07 -1.56 -1.18
CA GLU A 237 20.85 -2.17 -2.28
C GLU A 237 19.95 -2.64 -3.41
N ALA A 238 18.84 -3.31 -3.08
CA ALA A 238 17.86 -3.73 -4.07
C ALA A 238 17.22 -2.54 -4.80
N ALA A 239 16.99 -1.43 -4.10
CA ALA A 239 16.51 -0.19 -4.71
C ALA A 239 17.52 0.38 -5.72
N LEU A 240 18.80 0.44 -5.35
CA LEU A 240 19.87 0.92 -6.22
C LEU A 240 20.06 0.01 -7.43
N ALA A 241 20.10 -1.32 -7.23
CA ALA A 241 20.17 -2.30 -8.29
C ALA A 241 19.00 -2.16 -9.25
N ARG A 242 17.77 -2.04 -8.74
CA ARG A 242 16.57 -1.84 -9.58
C ARG A 242 16.67 -0.60 -10.46
N VAL A 243 17.16 0.51 -9.93
CA VAL A 243 17.35 1.74 -10.73
C VAL A 243 18.42 1.51 -11.80
N GLN A 244 19.54 0.88 -11.44
CA GLN A 244 20.64 0.61 -12.37
C GLN A 244 20.23 -0.34 -13.49
N ASP A 245 19.55 -1.44 -13.17
CA ASP A 245 19.02 -2.40 -14.14
C ASP A 245 18.03 -1.73 -15.08
N TRP A 246 17.10 -0.94 -14.54
CA TRP A 246 16.15 -0.19 -15.36
C TRP A 246 16.85 0.82 -16.29
N LEU A 247 17.90 1.49 -15.83
CA LEU A 247 18.69 2.39 -16.68
C LEU A 247 19.51 1.63 -17.74
N ALA A 248 20.02 0.45 -17.42
CA ALA A 248 20.82 -0.39 -18.32
C ALA A 248 19.97 -1.05 -19.42
N GLU A 249 18.73 -1.42 -19.11
CA GLU A 249 17.75 -2.00 -20.03
C GLU A 249 17.01 -0.94 -20.87
N ASP A 250 17.66 0.19 -21.15
CA ASP A 250 17.06 1.29 -21.92
C ASP A 250 15.76 1.82 -21.31
N GLY A 251 15.53 1.73 -19.99
CA GLY A 251 14.26 2.12 -19.36
C GLY A 251 13.84 3.58 -19.62
N MET A 252 14.82 4.46 -19.81
CA MET A 252 14.65 5.88 -20.16
C MET A 252 14.39 6.13 -21.66
N SER A 253 14.58 5.14 -22.53
CA SER A 253 14.38 5.28 -23.98
C SER A 253 13.25 4.36 -24.48
N SER A 254 13.13 3.16 -23.91
CA SER A 254 12.27 2.06 -24.35
C SER A 254 10.78 2.32 -24.14
N LEU A 255 10.35 2.97 -23.04
CA LEU A 255 8.93 3.23 -22.76
C LEU A 255 8.27 4.10 -23.82
N LEU A 256 8.88 5.25 -24.13
CA LEU A 256 8.38 6.20 -25.12
C LEU A 256 8.66 5.74 -26.55
N ARG A 257 9.83 5.16 -26.81
CA ARG A 257 10.18 4.63 -28.13
C ARG A 257 9.25 3.50 -28.53
N TYR A 258 9.04 2.53 -27.64
CA TYR A 258 8.07 1.46 -27.86
C TYR A 258 6.65 2.01 -28.04
N GLY A 259 6.22 2.92 -27.18
CA GLY A 259 4.88 3.49 -27.27
C GLY A 259 4.65 4.28 -28.56
N ARG A 260 5.67 4.99 -29.05
CA ARG A 260 5.65 5.71 -30.33
C ARG A 260 5.68 4.76 -31.53
N GLU A 261 6.56 3.78 -31.53
CA GLU A 261 6.71 2.79 -32.60
C GLU A 261 5.47 1.92 -32.78
N HIS A 262 4.87 1.49 -31.66
CA HIS A 262 3.73 0.59 -31.66
C HIS A 262 2.39 1.32 -31.50
N ARG A 263 2.41 2.67 -31.41
CA ARG A 263 1.24 3.52 -31.13
C ARG A 263 0.39 3.03 -29.94
N THR A 264 1.05 2.44 -28.95
CA THR A 264 0.41 1.92 -27.73
C THR A 264 0.89 2.72 -26.54
N ASN A 265 0.01 2.94 -25.58
CA ASN A 265 0.40 3.61 -24.36
C ASN A 265 0.89 2.57 -23.35
N THR A 266 2.19 2.57 -23.09
CA THR A 266 2.87 1.56 -22.26
C THR A 266 2.77 1.81 -20.76
N LYS A 267 2.11 2.89 -20.33
CA LYS A 267 2.14 3.33 -18.93
C LYS A 267 1.50 2.35 -17.95
N MET A 268 0.55 1.53 -18.40
CA MET A 268 -0.05 0.44 -17.60
C MET A 268 0.79 -0.84 -17.56
N TYR A 269 1.83 -0.96 -18.39
CA TYR A 269 2.66 -2.17 -18.48
C TYR A 269 3.81 -2.04 -17.49
N SER A 270 3.51 -2.44 -16.26
CA SER A 270 4.34 -2.16 -15.08
C SER A 270 5.80 -2.62 -15.21
N GLN A 271 6.11 -3.66 -16.01
CA GLN A 271 7.47 -4.20 -16.22
C GLN A 271 8.47 -3.16 -16.74
N LYS A 272 8.00 -2.18 -17.52
CA LYS A 272 8.86 -1.17 -18.13
C LYS A 272 9.05 0.09 -17.26
N LEU A 273 8.33 0.19 -16.15
CA LEU A 273 8.44 1.33 -15.23
C LEU A 273 9.64 1.15 -14.28
N ALA A 274 10.22 2.26 -13.83
CA ALA A 274 11.28 2.23 -12.82
C ALA A 274 10.87 1.48 -11.53
N ARG A 275 9.58 1.58 -11.15
CA ARG A 275 8.99 0.96 -9.95
C ARG A 275 9.76 1.25 -8.66
N VAL A 276 10.16 2.52 -8.51
CA VAL A 276 10.95 2.97 -7.35
C VAL A 276 10.11 3.46 -6.17
N SER A 277 8.80 3.64 -6.36
CA SER A 277 7.92 4.22 -5.33
C SER A 277 7.89 3.42 -4.02
N PRO A 278 7.90 2.06 -3.99
CA PRO A 278 7.93 1.33 -2.73
C PRO A 278 9.20 1.59 -1.92
N TYR A 279 10.34 1.74 -2.59
CA TYR A 279 11.61 2.04 -1.93
C TYR A 279 11.66 3.47 -1.39
N ILE A 280 11.10 4.43 -2.12
CA ILE A 280 11.03 5.83 -1.70
C ILE A 280 10.09 5.98 -0.50
N ALA A 281 8.93 5.30 -0.51
CA ALA A 281 7.95 5.37 0.57
C ALA A 281 8.53 4.94 1.93
N VAL A 282 9.32 3.86 1.95
CA VAL A 282 9.98 3.36 3.18
C VAL A 282 11.34 4.01 3.46
N GLY A 283 11.80 4.94 2.61
CA GLY A 283 13.11 5.60 2.74
C GLY A 283 14.32 4.74 2.37
N ALA A 284 14.12 3.54 1.82
CA ALA A 284 15.21 2.71 1.28
C ALA A 284 15.90 3.36 0.07
N LEU A 285 15.20 4.23 -0.66
CA LEU A 285 15.78 5.06 -1.71
C LEU A 285 15.45 6.53 -1.46
N SER A 286 16.47 7.35 -1.28
CA SER A 286 16.29 8.80 -1.21
C SER A 286 15.83 9.38 -2.56
N PRO A 287 14.83 10.29 -2.58
CA PRO A 287 14.43 10.96 -3.82
C PRO A 287 15.57 11.78 -4.43
N ARG A 288 16.46 12.33 -3.60
CA ARG A 288 17.66 13.05 -4.04
C ARG A 288 18.67 12.09 -4.70
N LYS A 289 18.84 10.89 -4.14
CA LYS A 289 19.72 9.88 -4.75
C LYS A 289 19.18 9.40 -6.09
N TYR A 290 17.88 9.16 -6.18
CA TYR A 290 17.23 8.81 -7.45
C TYR A 290 17.41 9.91 -8.49
N TYR A 291 17.17 11.18 -8.12
CA TYR A 291 17.43 12.33 -9.00
C TYR A 291 18.88 12.37 -9.50
N GLU A 292 19.87 12.17 -8.62
CA GLU A 292 21.27 12.18 -9.02
C GLU A 292 21.62 11.05 -10.00
N LEU A 293 21.11 9.84 -9.78
CA LEU A 293 21.30 8.71 -10.69
C LEU A 293 20.73 9.03 -12.08
N LEU A 294 19.52 9.59 -12.13
CA LEU A 294 18.91 10.04 -13.39
C LEU A 294 19.74 11.15 -14.04
N ARG A 295 20.22 12.12 -13.28
CA ARG A 295 21.03 13.24 -13.77
C ARG A 295 22.35 12.77 -14.38
N VAL A 296 23.07 11.88 -13.70
CA VAL A 296 24.34 11.30 -14.19
C VAL A 296 24.12 10.52 -15.48
N HIS A 297 23.12 9.64 -15.53
CA HIS A 297 22.80 8.89 -16.73
C HIS A 297 22.38 9.80 -17.90
N THR A 298 21.59 10.83 -17.62
CA THR A 298 21.13 11.80 -18.61
C THR A 298 22.28 12.65 -19.17
N HIS A 299 23.24 13.02 -18.32
CA HIS A 299 24.45 13.74 -18.73
C HIS A 299 25.34 12.87 -19.65
N ALA A 300 25.52 11.59 -19.31
CA ALA A 300 26.25 10.66 -20.16
C ALA A 300 25.58 10.46 -21.54
N ASN A 301 24.26 10.62 -21.62
CA ASN A 301 23.45 10.45 -22.83
C ASN A 301 22.86 11.77 -23.36
N MET A 302 23.59 12.88 -23.23
CA MET A 302 23.07 14.22 -23.52
C MET A 302 22.54 14.43 -24.95
N ARG A 303 22.99 13.60 -25.91
CA ARG A 303 22.58 13.68 -27.32
C ARG A 303 21.26 12.95 -27.61
N ASP A 304 20.76 12.12 -26.70
CA ASP A 304 19.50 11.39 -26.89
C ASP A 304 18.32 12.22 -26.36
N GLY A 305 17.50 12.74 -27.28
CA GLY A 305 16.31 13.53 -26.95
C GLY A 305 15.25 12.77 -26.14
N PHE A 306 15.15 11.44 -26.26
CA PHE A 306 14.22 10.64 -25.45
C PHE A 306 14.68 10.56 -23.99
N VAL A 307 15.99 10.39 -23.76
CA VAL A 307 16.56 10.41 -22.40
C VAL A 307 16.33 11.77 -21.75
N GLN A 308 16.54 12.87 -22.48
CA GLN A 308 16.24 14.23 -21.97
C GLN A 308 14.76 14.42 -21.65
N GLN A 309 13.86 13.83 -22.45
CA GLN A 309 12.43 13.87 -22.17
C GLN A 309 12.07 13.06 -20.92
N GLN A 310 12.56 11.82 -20.80
CA GLN A 310 12.29 10.99 -19.63
C GLN A 310 12.90 11.54 -18.34
N PHE A 311 14.04 12.24 -18.43
CA PHE A 311 14.60 12.95 -17.28
C PHE A 311 13.63 14.01 -16.76
N ARG A 312 13.09 14.85 -17.66
CA ARG A 312 12.09 15.86 -17.31
C ARG A 312 10.82 15.24 -16.73
N GLU A 313 10.33 14.13 -17.30
CA GLU A 313 9.19 13.39 -16.75
C GLU A 313 9.47 12.80 -15.36
N GLY A 314 10.67 12.27 -15.13
CA GLY A 314 11.10 11.75 -13.84
C GLY A 314 11.15 12.85 -12.78
N VAL A 315 11.73 14.00 -13.12
CA VAL A 315 11.76 15.19 -12.25
C VAL A 315 10.34 15.68 -11.98
N LEU A 316 9.48 15.79 -13.00
CA LEU A 316 8.08 16.18 -12.84
C LEU A 316 7.34 15.27 -11.84
N ARG A 317 7.53 13.96 -11.92
CA ARG A 317 6.90 12.99 -11.00
C ARG A 317 7.42 13.12 -9.56
N LEU A 318 8.72 13.34 -9.38
CA LEU A 318 9.28 13.63 -8.06
C LEU A 318 8.73 14.96 -7.51
N SER A 319 8.63 15.98 -8.35
CA SER A 319 8.06 17.27 -7.98
C SER A 319 6.60 17.15 -7.56
N ARG A 320 5.78 16.36 -8.27
CA ARG A 320 4.38 16.07 -7.87
C ARG A 320 4.30 15.36 -6.52
N ARG A 321 5.21 14.43 -6.23
CA ARG A 321 5.31 13.81 -4.90
C ARG A 321 5.58 14.88 -3.83
N ASP A 322 6.60 15.71 -4.03
CA ASP A 322 6.95 16.77 -3.08
C ASP A 322 5.82 17.80 -2.90
N TYR A 323 5.11 18.15 -3.99
CA TYR A 323 3.92 18.99 -3.93
C TYR A 323 2.89 18.44 -2.94
N TRP A 324 2.59 17.13 -2.99
CA TRP A 324 1.67 16.51 -2.04
C TRP A 324 2.21 16.58 -0.60
N HIS A 325 3.51 16.45 -0.38
CA HIS A 325 4.09 16.66 0.95
C HIS A 325 3.89 18.10 1.44
N TRP A 326 4.07 19.09 0.58
CA TRP A 326 3.88 20.49 0.94
C TRP A 326 2.40 20.82 1.21
N MET A 327 1.49 20.35 0.37
CA MET A 327 0.06 20.51 0.60
C MET A 327 -0.38 19.79 1.88
N GLY A 328 0.11 18.58 2.13
CA GLY A 328 -0.15 17.87 3.38
C GLY A 328 0.35 18.59 4.62
N LEU A 329 1.56 19.17 4.57
CA LEU A 329 2.07 19.99 5.67
C LEU A 329 1.28 21.29 5.86
N ARG A 330 0.82 21.92 4.77
CA ARG A 330 0.04 23.17 4.80
C ARG A 330 -1.38 22.96 5.32
N PHE A 331 -2.04 21.89 4.87
CA PHE A 331 -3.42 21.58 5.25
C PHE A 331 -3.52 20.86 6.59
N GLY A 332 -2.51 20.05 6.94
CA GLY A 332 -2.46 19.27 8.18
C GLY A 332 -3.58 18.24 8.22
N ASP A 333 -4.23 18.11 9.38
CA ASP A 333 -5.34 17.15 9.59
C ASP A 333 -6.51 17.39 8.61
N ARG A 334 -6.69 18.62 8.10
CA ARG A 334 -7.80 18.95 7.19
C ARG A 334 -7.77 18.18 5.88
N LEU A 335 -6.60 17.71 5.44
CA LEU A 335 -6.50 16.91 4.22
C LEU A 335 -7.32 15.61 4.32
N PHE A 336 -7.54 15.10 5.54
CA PHE A 336 -8.18 13.80 5.80
C PHE A 336 -9.69 13.91 6.11
N PHE A 337 -10.25 15.12 6.16
CA PHE A 337 -11.68 15.30 6.41
C PHE A 337 -12.52 14.98 5.17
N SER A 338 -13.77 14.55 5.37
CA SER A 338 -14.68 14.20 4.26
C SER A 338 -14.84 15.34 3.24
N TYR A 339 -14.82 16.58 3.72
CA TYR A 339 -14.90 17.79 2.90
C TYR A 339 -13.55 18.29 2.38
N GLY A 340 -12.44 17.63 2.73
CA GLY A 340 -11.10 18.02 2.31
C GLY A 340 -10.56 19.28 2.99
N PRO A 341 -9.52 19.92 2.41
CA PRO A 341 -8.74 20.94 3.11
C PRO A 341 -9.42 22.31 3.29
N HIS A 342 -10.53 22.57 2.59
CA HIS A 342 -11.23 23.87 2.51
C HIS A 342 -12.57 23.87 3.27
N PRO A 343 -12.58 24.11 4.60
CA PRO A 343 -13.83 24.19 5.37
C PRO A 343 -14.75 25.32 4.90
N GLU A 344 -14.20 26.35 4.27
CA GLU A 344 -14.93 27.48 3.71
C GLU A 344 -15.62 27.18 2.35
N GLN A 345 -15.34 26.02 1.74
CA GLN A 345 -15.88 25.61 0.43
C GLN A 345 -16.67 24.29 0.53
N THR A 346 -17.43 24.13 1.60
CA THR A 346 -18.17 22.90 1.88
C THR A 346 -19.49 22.78 1.11
N ASP A 347 -20.06 23.91 0.65
CA ASP A 347 -21.35 23.93 -0.06
C ASP A 347 -21.35 23.15 -1.38
N GLU A 348 -20.19 23.02 -2.03
CA GLU A 348 -20.02 22.29 -3.30
C GLU A 348 -19.57 20.83 -3.10
N VAL A 349 -19.29 20.43 -1.85
CA VAL A 349 -18.87 19.07 -1.52
C VAL A 349 -20.07 18.12 -1.62
N PRO A 350 -19.98 17.01 -2.37
CA PRO A 350 -21.07 16.04 -2.43
C PRO A 350 -21.35 15.38 -1.09
N ASP A 351 -22.63 15.09 -0.81
CA ASP A 351 -23.01 14.16 0.26
C ASP A 351 -22.51 12.75 -0.08
N TRP A 352 -21.40 12.38 0.55
CA TRP A 352 -20.74 11.10 0.29
C TRP A 352 -21.58 9.92 0.78
N ARG A 353 -21.66 8.88 -0.05
CA ARG A 353 -22.34 7.62 0.30
C ARG A 353 -21.38 6.64 0.96
N HIS A 354 -21.93 5.81 1.84
CA HIS A 354 -21.24 4.70 2.52
C HIS A 354 -21.98 3.37 2.25
N ASP A 355 -22.16 3.04 0.97
CA ASP A 355 -22.82 1.78 0.57
C ASP A 355 -21.82 0.62 0.64
N ALA A 356 -21.86 -0.11 1.76
CA ALA A 356 -20.96 -1.23 2.02
C ALA A 356 -20.93 -2.27 0.89
N LYS A 357 -22.06 -2.53 0.20
CA LYS A 357 -22.10 -3.52 -0.89
C LYS A 357 -21.34 -3.03 -2.13
N VAL A 358 -21.46 -1.75 -2.44
CA VAL A 358 -20.75 -1.13 -3.56
C VAL A 358 -19.25 -1.09 -3.29
N VAL A 359 -18.86 -0.63 -2.10
CA VAL A 359 -17.45 -0.56 -1.68
C VAL A 359 -16.82 -1.94 -1.67
N GLN A 360 -17.51 -2.94 -1.12
CA GLN A 360 -17.03 -4.32 -1.12
C GLN A 360 -16.82 -4.86 -2.54
N ARG A 361 -17.77 -4.62 -3.46
CA ARG A 361 -17.59 -5.03 -4.87
C ARG A 361 -16.45 -4.31 -5.56
N TRP A 362 -16.18 -3.05 -5.20
CA TRP A 362 -15.02 -2.30 -5.69
C TRP A 362 -13.70 -2.86 -5.16
N CYS A 363 -13.57 -3.08 -3.85
CA CYS A 363 -12.40 -3.71 -3.22
C CYS A 363 -12.09 -5.08 -3.82
N ASN A 364 -13.12 -5.86 -4.17
CA ASN A 364 -12.97 -7.22 -4.69
C ASN A 364 -12.75 -7.32 -6.21
N ALA A 365 -12.63 -6.19 -6.92
CA ALA A 365 -12.57 -6.19 -8.38
C ALA A 365 -13.79 -6.88 -9.05
N LEU A 366 -15.00 -6.65 -8.50
CA LEU A 366 -16.27 -7.21 -8.98
C LEU A 366 -17.24 -6.10 -9.42
N THR A 367 -16.70 -5.02 -9.97
CA THR A 367 -17.49 -3.85 -10.38
C THR A 367 -18.20 -4.05 -11.72
N GLY A 368 -17.66 -4.94 -12.57
CA GLY A 368 -18.10 -5.12 -13.95
C GLY A 368 -17.51 -4.09 -14.92
N ILE A 369 -16.51 -3.32 -14.45
CA ILE A 369 -15.73 -2.37 -15.25
C ILE A 369 -14.31 -2.94 -15.41
N PRO A 370 -14.00 -3.58 -16.56
CA PRO A 370 -12.81 -4.44 -16.67
C PRO A 370 -11.48 -3.77 -16.38
N PHE A 371 -11.31 -2.50 -16.78
CA PHE A 371 -10.06 -1.79 -16.54
C PHE A 371 -9.81 -1.52 -15.05
N ALA A 372 -10.86 -1.14 -14.31
CA ALA A 372 -10.76 -0.92 -12.87
C ALA A 372 -10.65 -2.25 -12.11
N ASP A 373 -11.39 -3.28 -12.52
CA ASP A 373 -11.28 -4.61 -11.92
C ASP A 373 -9.87 -5.19 -12.13
N ALA A 374 -9.27 -5.02 -13.32
CA ALA A 374 -7.88 -5.39 -13.60
C ALA A 374 -6.89 -4.60 -12.71
N ALA A 375 -7.08 -3.29 -12.59
CA ALA A 375 -6.26 -2.42 -11.73
C ALA A 375 -6.34 -2.79 -10.25
N MET A 376 -7.53 -3.13 -9.74
CA MET A 376 -7.71 -3.57 -8.37
C MET A 376 -7.05 -4.93 -8.13
N ARG A 377 -7.13 -5.86 -9.09
CA ARG A 377 -6.43 -7.15 -9.00
C ARG A 377 -4.92 -6.99 -9.02
N GLU A 378 -4.37 -6.11 -9.86
CA GLU A 378 -2.93 -5.80 -9.84
C GLU A 378 -2.52 -5.22 -8.48
N LEU A 379 -3.27 -4.24 -7.97
CA LEU A 379 -2.99 -3.61 -6.67
C LEU A 379 -3.03 -4.63 -5.53
N VAL A 380 -4.10 -5.41 -5.41
CA VAL A 380 -4.27 -6.37 -4.32
C VAL A 380 -3.26 -7.52 -4.42
N GLY A 381 -3.00 -8.01 -5.64
CA GLY A 381 -2.11 -9.16 -5.86
C GLY A 381 -0.61 -8.82 -5.83
N THR A 382 -0.23 -7.56 -6.05
CA THR A 382 1.20 -7.16 -6.15
C THR A 382 1.60 -6.03 -5.22
N GLY A 383 0.62 -5.36 -4.60
CA GLY A 383 0.81 -4.16 -3.83
C GLY A 383 1.25 -2.93 -4.63
N PHE A 384 1.15 -2.98 -5.96
CA PHE A 384 1.46 -1.86 -6.84
C PHE A 384 0.43 -1.77 -7.96
N VAL A 385 0.11 -0.57 -8.42
CA VAL A 385 -0.59 -0.35 -9.67
C VAL A 385 -0.12 0.97 -10.27
N ALA A 386 -0.02 1.03 -11.60
CA ALA A 386 0.35 2.25 -12.30
C ALA A 386 -0.59 3.42 -11.95
N HIS A 387 -0.09 4.64 -12.07
CA HIS A 387 -0.82 5.86 -11.68
C HIS A 387 -2.18 5.97 -12.37
N GLU A 388 -2.27 5.62 -13.65
CA GLU A 388 -3.53 5.62 -14.40
C GLU A 388 -4.54 4.59 -13.87
N GLY A 389 -4.07 3.45 -13.35
CA GLY A 389 -4.91 2.49 -12.64
C GLY A 389 -5.45 3.09 -11.33
N ARG A 390 -4.61 3.80 -10.56
CA ARG A 390 -5.05 4.51 -9.34
C ARG A 390 -6.10 5.57 -9.65
N GLN A 391 -5.90 6.37 -10.69
CA GLN A 391 -6.89 7.35 -11.16
C GLN A 391 -8.21 6.67 -11.53
N ALA A 392 -8.16 5.54 -12.24
CA ALA A 392 -9.36 4.79 -12.61
C ALA A 392 -10.12 4.27 -11.37
N LEU A 393 -9.40 3.75 -10.38
CA LEU A 393 -9.96 3.26 -9.12
C LEU A 393 -10.61 4.40 -8.32
N ALA A 394 -9.89 5.51 -8.14
CA ALA A 394 -10.38 6.69 -7.43
C ALA A 394 -11.62 7.28 -8.12
N TRP A 395 -11.55 7.52 -9.43
CA TRP A 395 -12.67 8.06 -10.19
C TRP A 395 -13.91 7.16 -10.12
N LEU A 396 -13.72 5.85 -10.25
CA LEU A 396 -14.82 4.89 -10.24
C LEU A 396 -15.57 4.90 -8.90
N LEU A 397 -14.82 4.92 -7.80
CA LEU A 397 -15.39 4.94 -6.46
C LEU A 397 -16.14 6.25 -6.19
N THR A 398 -15.48 7.39 -6.43
CA THR A 398 -15.98 8.70 -6.00
C THR A 398 -16.96 9.27 -7.00
N ARG A 399 -16.52 9.61 -8.20
CA ARG A 399 -17.39 10.20 -9.25
C ARG A 399 -18.32 9.17 -9.88
N GLY A 400 -17.88 7.92 -9.97
CA GLY A 400 -18.69 6.84 -10.51
C GLY A 400 -19.85 6.47 -9.57
N TYR A 401 -19.50 6.00 -8.38
CA TYR A 401 -20.46 5.46 -7.43
C TYR A 401 -20.93 6.45 -6.34
N GLY A 402 -20.33 7.64 -6.25
CA GLY A 402 -20.68 8.65 -5.25
C GLY A 402 -20.25 8.26 -3.84
N GLN A 403 -19.29 7.34 -3.69
CA GLN A 403 -18.84 6.88 -2.38
C GLN A 403 -17.82 7.85 -1.79
N ASP A 404 -17.74 7.90 -0.46
CA ASP A 404 -16.72 8.66 0.25
C ASP A 404 -15.32 8.27 -0.24
N TRP A 405 -14.55 9.28 -0.60
CA TRP A 405 -13.21 9.12 -1.15
C TRP A 405 -12.23 8.52 -0.13
N ARG A 406 -12.46 8.74 1.17
CA ARG A 406 -11.63 8.23 2.26
C ARG A 406 -11.64 6.70 2.30
N LEU A 407 -12.77 6.08 1.94
CA LEU A 407 -12.88 4.62 1.82
C LEU A 407 -11.90 4.04 0.79
N GLY A 408 -11.70 4.78 -0.31
CA GLY A 408 -10.73 4.40 -1.33
C GLY A 408 -9.29 4.63 -0.89
N ALA A 409 -9.03 5.75 -0.21
CA ALA A 409 -7.71 6.06 0.34
C ALA A 409 -7.27 5.05 1.41
N GLU A 410 -8.16 4.69 2.34
CA GLU A 410 -7.94 3.66 3.37
C GLU A 410 -7.68 2.27 2.75
N TRP A 411 -8.39 1.93 1.68
CA TRP A 411 -8.13 0.67 0.96
C TRP A 411 -6.78 0.67 0.26
N LEU A 412 -6.40 1.79 -0.37
CA LEU A 412 -5.07 1.92 -1.00
C LEU A 412 -3.95 1.95 0.02
N GLU A 413 -4.15 2.57 1.18
CA GLU A 413 -3.24 2.53 2.33
C GLU A 413 -2.96 1.09 2.77
N ARG A 414 -4.02 0.26 2.82
CA ARG A 414 -3.90 -1.16 3.17
C ARG A 414 -3.14 -1.98 2.12
N CYS A 415 -3.41 -1.75 0.84
CA CYS A 415 -2.91 -2.61 -0.23
C CYS A 415 -1.58 -2.16 -0.84
N SER A 416 -1.22 -0.87 -0.77
CA SER A 416 -0.08 -0.33 -1.53
C SER A 416 1.25 -0.49 -0.79
N LEU A 417 2.25 -1.07 -1.45
CA LEU A 417 3.64 -1.12 -0.94
C LEU A 417 4.33 0.25 -0.95
N ASP A 418 3.83 1.18 -1.75
CA ASP A 418 4.31 2.56 -1.88
C ASP A 418 3.38 3.56 -1.19
N TYR A 419 2.68 3.13 -0.14
CA TYR A 419 1.82 4.01 0.64
C TYR A 419 2.62 5.19 1.24
N ASP A 420 2.11 6.38 0.97
CA ASP A 420 2.51 7.63 1.60
C ASP A 420 1.20 8.39 1.90
N PRO A 421 0.97 8.85 3.14
CA PRO A 421 -0.31 9.40 3.55
C PRO A 421 -0.68 10.65 2.75
N PHE A 422 0.27 11.54 2.48
CA PHE A 422 -0.01 12.78 1.78
C PHE A 422 -0.18 12.55 0.28
N VAL A 423 0.63 11.67 -0.32
CA VAL A 423 0.45 11.31 -1.74
C VAL A 423 -0.86 10.56 -1.94
N CYS A 424 -1.18 9.57 -1.11
CA CYS A 424 -2.39 8.75 -1.24
C CYS A 424 -3.64 9.60 -1.08
N TYR A 425 -3.83 10.22 0.09
CA TYR A 425 -5.03 10.98 0.39
C TYR A 425 -5.13 12.25 -0.46
N GLY A 426 -4.00 12.90 -0.78
CA GLY A 426 -3.95 14.04 -1.70
C GLY A 426 -4.45 13.70 -3.11
N ASN A 427 -4.00 12.58 -3.69
CA ASN A 427 -4.47 12.14 -5.01
C ASN A 427 -5.96 11.78 -5.01
N PHE A 428 -6.49 11.19 -3.93
CA PHE A 428 -7.93 10.90 -3.82
C PHE A 428 -8.75 12.18 -3.66
N ALA A 429 -8.31 13.12 -2.82
CA ALA A 429 -8.96 14.41 -2.64
C ALA A 429 -9.00 15.19 -3.97
N TYR A 430 -7.89 15.22 -4.71
CA TYR A 430 -7.82 15.79 -6.06
C TYR A 430 -8.78 15.12 -7.04
N SER A 431 -8.76 13.78 -7.11
CA SER A 431 -9.64 13.02 -8.02
C SER A 431 -11.13 13.25 -7.71
N SER A 432 -11.43 13.56 -6.44
CA SER A 432 -12.77 13.84 -5.93
C SER A 432 -13.20 15.30 -6.12
N GLY A 433 -12.29 16.18 -6.56
CA GLY A 433 -12.56 17.60 -6.79
C GLY A 433 -12.52 18.47 -5.54
N LEU A 434 -11.84 18.01 -4.48
CA LEU A 434 -11.71 18.75 -3.21
C LEU A 434 -10.46 19.65 -3.14
N VAL A 435 -9.65 19.63 -4.20
CA VAL A 435 -8.38 20.36 -4.33
C VAL A 435 -8.38 20.99 -5.73
N LEU A 436 -7.91 22.23 -5.83
CA LEU A 436 -7.79 23.00 -7.06
C LEU A 436 -6.88 22.29 -8.08
N ASP A 437 -7.34 22.23 -9.33
CA ASP A 437 -6.53 21.84 -10.49
C ASP A 437 -6.04 23.08 -11.23
N ASP A 438 -4.73 23.32 -11.28
CA ASP A 438 -4.09 24.39 -12.05
C ASP A 438 -3.30 23.87 -13.27
N PHE A 439 -3.17 22.54 -13.41
CA PHE A 439 -2.53 21.93 -14.58
C PHE A 439 -3.47 21.90 -15.79
N GLY A 440 -4.78 22.03 -15.55
CA GLY A 440 -5.82 22.01 -16.57
C GLY A 440 -6.02 20.62 -17.17
N GLU A 441 -5.62 19.57 -16.45
CA GLU A 441 -5.85 18.18 -16.84
C GLU A 441 -7.19 17.73 -16.25
N PRO A 442 -8.27 17.64 -17.03
CA PRO A 442 -9.55 17.28 -16.46
C PRO A 442 -9.49 15.85 -15.93
N VAL A 443 -10.03 15.63 -14.74
CA VAL A 443 -10.19 14.30 -14.16
C VAL A 443 -10.87 13.38 -15.18
N ARG A 444 -10.13 12.35 -15.61
CA ARG A 444 -10.57 11.46 -16.70
C ARG A 444 -11.43 10.34 -16.16
N ASN A 445 -12.49 10.00 -16.90
CA ASN A 445 -13.30 8.84 -16.56
C ASN A 445 -12.58 7.51 -16.84
N VAL A 446 -13.00 6.46 -16.15
CA VAL A 446 -12.41 5.11 -16.26
C VAL A 446 -12.38 4.58 -17.69
N HIS A 447 -13.39 4.88 -18.51
CA HIS A 447 -13.41 4.43 -19.90
C HIS A 447 -12.40 5.17 -20.76
N TYR A 448 -12.22 6.49 -20.58
CA TYR A 448 -11.18 7.24 -21.26
C TYR A 448 -9.81 6.66 -20.94
N LEU A 449 -9.54 6.41 -19.66
CA LEU A 449 -8.28 5.81 -19.22
C LEU A 449 -8.08 4.44 -19.87
N ALA A 450 -9.09 3.58 -19.85
CA ALA A 450 -9.04 2.27 -20.49
C ALA A 450 -8.73 2.34 -22.00
N HIS A 451 -9.45 3.20 -22.75
CA HIS A 451 -9.24 3.33 -24.19
C HIS A 451 -7.91 4.02 -24.53
N HIS A 452 -7.40 4.90 -23.68
CA HIS A 452 -6.15 5.60 -23.95
C HIS A 452 -4.92 4.75 -23.56
N HIS A 453 -5.04 3.94 -22.50
CA HIS A 453 -3.93 3.21 -21.90
C HIS A 453 -3.93 1.70 -22.16
N ASP A 454 -5.04 1.13 -22.62
CA ASP A 454 -5.16 -0.31 -22.91
C ASP A 454 -6.02 -0.60 -24.15
N GLN A 455 -5.80 0.11 -25.26
CA GLN A 455 -6.61 0.02 -26.50
C GLN A 455 -6.95 -1.40 -26.98
N THR A 456 -6.03 -2.34 -26.81
CA THR A 456 -6.17 -3.74 -27.26
C THR A 456 -6.68 -4.68 -26.16
N GLY A 457 -6.81 -4.18 -24.92
CA GLY A 457 -7.23 -4.95 -23.77
C GLY A 457 -6.17 -5.91 -23.23
N ILE A 458 -4.89 -5.77 -23.61
CA ILE A 458 -3.85 -6.71 -23.18
C ILE A 458 -3.71 -6.68 -21.65
N TYR A 459 -3.75 -5.48 -21.05
CA TYR A 459 -3.68 -5.33 -19.60
C TYR A 459 -4.90 -5.98 -18.92
N ILE A 460 -6.10 -5.70 -19.42
CA ILE A 460 -7.33 -6.35 -18.93
C ILE A 460 -7.22 -7.88 -19.02
N LYS A 461 -6.79 -8.42 -20.17
CA LYS A 461 -6.71 -9.87 -20.38
C LYS A 461 -5.69 -10.55 -19.48
N LYS A 462 -4.62 -9.84 -19.10
CA LYS A 462 -3.60 -10.33 -18.17
C LYS A 462 -4.17 -10.53 -16.77
N TRP A 463 -4.92 -9.55 -16.25
CA TRP A 463 -5.45 -9.56 -14.88
C TRP A 463 -6.86 -10.14 -14.75
N LEU A 464 -7.58 -10.23 -15.87
CA LEU A 464 -8.90 -10.83 -16.01
C LEU A 464 -8.86 -11.90 -17.12
N PRO A 465 -8.21 -13.06 -16.86
CA PRO A 465 -8.04 -14.12 -17.86
C PRO A 465 -9.36 -14.67 -18.39
N GLN A 466 -10.44 -14.59 -17.60
CA GLN A 466 -11.80 -14.92 -18.06
C GLN A 466 -12.26 -14.07 -19.25
N LEU A 467 -11.70 -12.86 -19.44
CA LEU A 467 -11.98 -11.98 -20.58
C LEU A 467 -10.97 -12.12 -21.74
N SER A 468 -10.00 -13.04 -21.64
CA SER A 468 -8.91 -13.24 -22.64
C SER A 468 -9.41 -13.40 -24.08
N LYS A 469 -10.51 -14.12 -24.26
CA LYS A 469 -11.13 -14.42 -25.56
C LYS A 469 -12.00 -13.28 -26.11
N VAL A 470 -12.28 -12.24 -25.33
CA VAL A 470 -13.10 -11.11 -25.77
C VAL A 470 -12.30 -10.24 -26.77
N PRO A 471 -12.88 -9.88 -27.93
CA PRO A 471 -12.22 -9.01 -28.89
C PRO A 471 -11.94 -7.60 -28.34
N PRO A 472 -10.87 -6.92 -28.78
CA PRO A 472 -10.54 -5.56 -28.32
C PRO A 472 -11.70 -4.56 -28.38
N VAL A 473 -12.57 -4.66 -29.38
CA VAL A 473 -13.72 -3.76 -29.53
C VAL A 473 -14.75 -3.89 -28.39
N TYR A 474 -14.79 -5.04 -27.69
CA TYR A 474 -15.73 -5.30 -26.60
C TYR A 474 -15.06 -5.42 -25.23
N ILE A 475 -13.73 -5.50 -25.16
CA ILE A 475 -12.99 -5.83 -23.93
C ILE A 475 -13.22 -4.83 -22.80
N HIS A 476 -13.39 -3.54 -23.13
CA HIS A 476 -13.65 -2.49 -22.13
C HIS A 476 -15.12 -2.41 -21.72
N ARG A 477 -16.01 -3.11 -22.42
CA ARG A 477 -17.47 -3.09 -22.21
C ARG A 477 -18.10 -4.46 -22.51
N PRO A 478 -17.74 -5.52 -21.78
CA PRO A 478 -18.25 -6.86 -22.03
C PRO A 478 -19.78 -6.94 -21.86
N HIS A 479 -20.39 -6.00 -21.15
CA HIS A 479 -21.85 -5.88 -21.01
C HIS A 479 -22.63 -5.71 -22.32
N VAL A 480 -21.97 -5.29 -23.42
CA VAL A 480 -22.61 -5.17 -24.73
C VAL A 480 -22.63 -6.48 -25.53
N LEU A 481 -21.97 -7.54 -25.03
CA LEU A 481 -21.94 -8.84 -25.70
C LEU A 481 -23.33 -9.47 -25.72
N THR A 482 -23.81 -9.83 -26.92
CA THR A 482 -25.05 -10.62 -27.07
C THR A 482 -24.87 -12.01 -26.46
N ALA A 483 -25.95 -12.71 -26.11
CA ALA A 483 -25.89 -14.07 -25.58
C ALA A 483 -25.08 -15.02 -26.48
N ARG A 484 -25.20 -14.87 -27.80
CA ARG A 484 -24.39 -15.64 -28.78
C ARG A 484 -22.89 -15.31 -28.67
N MET A 485 -22.53 -14.03 -28.55
CA MET A 485 -21.14 -13.61 -28.42
C MET A 485 -20.55 -14.04 -27.06
N GLN A 486 -21.34 -13.96 -26.00
CA GLN A 486 -21.00 -14.47 -24.67
C GLN A 486 -20.63 -15.96 -24.73
N ALA A 487 -21.45 -16.77 -25.40
CA ALA A 487 -21.17 -18.20 -25.60
C ALA A 487 -19.89 -18.43 -26.45
N ILE A 488 -19.71 -17.70 -27.56
CA ILE A 488 -18.53 -17.83 -28.44
C ILE A 488 -17.23 -17.52 -27.69
N HIS A 489 -17.23 -16.50 -26.85
CA HIS A 489 -16.05 -16.08 -26.09
C HIS A 489 -15.94 -16.76 -24.72
N ASN A 490 -16.90 -17.61 -24.36
CA ASN A 490 -17.03 -18.23 -23.04
C ASN A 490 -17.03 -17.20 -21.90
N VAL A 491 -17.73 -16.07 -22.09
CA VAL A 491 -17.91 -15.00 -21.09
C VAL A 491 -19.40 -14.83 -20.84
N HIS A 492 -19.89 -15.35 -19.72
CA HIS A 492 -21.29 -15.29 -19.30
C HIS A 492 -21.44 -14.24 -18.19
N LEU A 493 -22.05 -13.11 -18.54
CA LEU A 493 -22.25 -12.02 -17.60
C LEU A 493 -23.19 -12.42 -16.46
N GLY A 494 -22.85 -12.01 -15.24
CA GLY A 494 -23.56 -12.43 -14.01
C GLY A 494 -23.17 -13.82 -13.50
N LEU A 495 -22.37 -14.57 -14.26
CA LEU A 495 -21.80 -15.86 -13.85
C LEU A 495 -20.28 -15.76 -13.71
N ASN A 496 -19.57 -15.65 -14.83
CA ASN A 496 -18.10 -15.66 -14.84
C ASN A 496 -17.46 -14.27 -14.88
N TYR A 497 -18.26 -13.24 -15.12
CA TYR A 497 -17.87 -11.85 -14.96
C TYR A 497 -19.10 -11.01 -14.60
N PRO A 498 -19.05 -10.08 -13.64
CA PRO A 498 -20.23 -9.36 -13.18
C PRO A 498 -20.77 -8.37 -14.22
N TYR A 499 -22.07 -8.11 -14.13
CA TYR A 499 -22.65 -6.92 -14.76
C TYR A 499 -22.13 -5.64 -14.10
N PRO A 500 -21.94 -4.56 -14.87
CA PRO A 500 -21.58 -3.25 -14.33
C PRO A 500 -22.57 -2.82 -13.25
N LEU A 501 -22.05 -2.41 -12.09
CA LEU A 501 -22.86 -1.86 -10.99
C LEU A 501 -23.70 -0.66 -11.40
N LYS A 502 -23.09 0.22 -12.21
CA LYS A 502 -23.68 1.44 -12.73
C LYS A 502 -22.97 1.79 -14.03
N LEU A 503 -23.71 2.39 -14.96
CA LEU A 503 -23.17 3.01 -16.17
C LEU A 503 -23.46 4.51 -16.13
N TRP A 504 -22.58 5.32 -16.71
CA TRP A 504 -22.68 6.78 -16.74
C TRP A 504 -22.96 7.28 -18.16
N GLN A 505 -23.50 8.51 -18.29
CA GLN A 505 -23.64 9.13 -19.60
C GLN A 505 -22.27 9.22 -20.30
N GLY A 506 -22.20 8.79 -21.57
CA GLY A 506 -20.94 8.64 -22.32
C GLY A 506 -20.25 7.29 -22.19
N ALA A 507 -20.52 6.51 -21.13
CA ALA A 507 -20.12 5.09 -21.05
C ALA A 507 -20.86 4.22 -22.10
N GLN A 508 -21.94 4.77 -22.66
CA GLN A 508 -22.73 4.17 -23.75
C GLN A 508 -22.18 4.48 -25.16
N ARG A 509 -21.17 5.36 -25.31
CA ARG A 509 -20.66 5.76 -26.63
C ARG A 509 -19.93 4.61 -27.30
N THR A 510 -20.66 3.75 -28.00
CA THR A 510 -20.12 2.68 -28.84
C THR A 510 -19.51 3.32 -30.08
N LEU A 511 -18.28 2.92 -30.45
CA LEU A 511 -17.74 3.32 -31.76
C LEU A 511 -18.71 2.81 -32.83
N SER A 512 -19.22 3.72 -33.65
CA SER A 512 -20.11 3.35 -34.75
C SER A 512 -19.40 2.42 -35.74
N ALA A 513 -20.17 1.67 -36.53
CA ALA A 513 -19.63 0.81 -37.58
C ALA A 513 -18.77 1.57 -38.62
N ALA A 514 -18.91 2.90 -38.71
CA ALA A 514 -18.08 3.77 -39.55
C ALA A 514 -16.83 4.31 -38.83
N GLU A 515 -16.83 4.41 -37.50
CA GLU A 515 -15.66 4.78 -36.69
C GLU A 515 -14.72 3.59 -36.46
N LEU A 516 -15.25 2.36 -36.42
CA LEU A 516 -14.48 1.12 -36.22
C LEU A 516 -13.38 0.87 -37.29
N PRO A 517 -13.63 1.06 -38.61
CA PRO A 517 -12.61 0.88 -39.64
C PRO A 517 -11.50 1.91 -39.52
N SER A 518 -11.81 3.16 -39.18
CA SER A 518 -10.83 4.24 -38.95
C SER A 518 -9.98 3.97 -37.71
N TYR A 519 -10.58 3.37 -36.68
CA TYR A 519 -9.95 3.06 -35.39
C TYR A 519 -9.08 1.77 -35.46
N TYR A 520 -9.48 0.76 -36.24
CA TYR A 520 -8.78 -0.51 -36.44
C TYR A 520 -8.08 -0.64 -37.82
N ALA A 521 -8.00 0.45 -38.59
CA ALA A 521 -7.51 0.48 -39.99
C ALA A 521 -6.13 -0.15 -40.19
N GLN A 522 -5.32 -0.23 -39.13
CA GLN A 522 -3.91 -0.60 -39.21
C GLN A 522 -3.62 -2.05 -38.82
N GLY A 523 -4.67 -2.86 -38.63
CA GLY A 523 -4.55 -4.26 -38.25
C GLY A 523 -4.14 -4.44 -36.79
N ILE A 524 -4.52 -5.57 -36.19
CA ILE A 524 -4.09 -5.96 -34.85
C ILE A 524 -2.63 -6.42 -34.97
N GLN A 525 -1.66 -5.54 -34.72
CA GLN A 525 -0.29 -6.02 -34.51
C GLN A 525 -0.24 -6.79 -33.19
N ARG A 526 0.04 -8.09 -33.29
CA ARG A 526 0.19 -8.99 -32.16
C ARG A 526 1.48 -8.61 -31.41
N GLY A 527 1.36 -7.80 -30.37
CA GLY A 527 2.48 -7.49 -29.47
C GLY A 527 2.90 -8.71 -28.63
N PRO A 528 4.07 -8.66 -27.96
CA PRO A 528 4.62 -9.77 -27.17
C PRO A 528 3.66 -10.30 -26.09
N GLY A 529 2.85 -9.42 -25.47
CA GLY A 529 1.84 -9.83 -24.48
C GLY A 529 0.66 -10.64 -25.04
N TYR A 530 0.44 -10.67 -26.35
CA TYR A 530 -0.60 -11.50 -27.00
C TYR A 530 -0.23 -12.98 -26.97
N ALA A 531 1.05 -13.32 -27.17
CA ALA A 531 1.56 -14.68 -27.08
C ALA A 531 1.60 -15.17 -25.62
N GLU A 532 1.86 -14.25 -24.69
CA GLU A 532 1.86 -14.50 -23.24
C GLU A 532 0.43 -14.78 -22.71
N ALA A 533 -0.56 -13.97 -23.10
CA ALA A 533 -1.97 -14.18 -22.76
C ALA A 533 -2.55 -15.50 -23.32
N LEU A 534 -2.02 -15.98 -24.46
CA LEU A 534 -2.39 -17.28 -25.04
C LEU A 534 -1.68 -18.47 -24.37
N ARG A 535 -0.46 -18.27 -23.83
CA ARG A 535 0.30 -19.32 -23.13
C ARG A 535 -0.28 -19.63 -21.75
N TYR A 536 -0.80 -18.63 -21.04
CA TYR A 536 -1.33 -18.78 -19.68
C TYR A 536 -2.86 -18.91 -19.63
N GLY A 537 -3.57 -18.73 -20.75
CA GLY A 537 -5.03 -18.89 -20.85
C GLY A 537 -5.56 -20.32 -20.67
N SER A 538 -4.70 -21.29 -20.35
CA SER A 538 -5.03 -22.67 -20.01
C SER A 538 -5.04 -22.96 -18.50
N ALA A 539 -4.52 -22.06 -17.67
CA ALA A 539 -4.72 -22.08 -16.22
C ALA A 539 -6.03 -21.33 -15.90
N VAL A 540 -7.14 -22.00 -16.20
CA VAL A 540 -8.50 -21.48 -15.96
C VAL A 540 -8.94 -22.02 -14.61
N MET A 541 -9.26 -21.12 -13.67
CA MET A 541 -10.00 -21.44 -12.45
C MET A 541 -11.16 -22.40 -12.79
N PRO A 542 -11.23 -23.60 -12.19
CA PRO A 542 -12.26 -24.56 -12.53
C PRO A 542 -13.65 -23.95 -12.28
N PRO A 543 -14.65 -24.23 -13.15
CA PRO A 543 -16.00 -23.64 -13.07
C PRO A 543 -16.71 -23.82 -11.72
N GLU A 544 -16.27 -24.78 -10.93
CA GLU A 544 -16.79 -25.15 -9.61
C GLU A 544 -16.57 -24.04 -8.57
N GLU A 545 -15.48 -23.27 -8.68
CA GLU A 545 -15.22 -22.08 -7.86
C GLU A 545 -15.94 -20.82 -8.37
N LEU A 546 -16.37 -20.88 -9.64
CA LEU A 546 -17.01 -19.81 -10.38
C LEU A 546 -18.55 -19.80 -10.18
N HIS A 547 -19.14 -20.90 -9.72
CA HIS A 547 -20.57 -21.04 -9.42
C HIS A 547 -21.02 -20.33 -8.14
N ALA A 548 -20.11 -19.71 -7.39
CA ALA A 548 -20.49 -18.70 -6.41
C ALA A 548 -20.90 -17.41 -7.13
N ALA A 549 -22.06 -17.41 -7.79
CA ALA A 549 -22.86 -16.19 -7.89
C ALA A 549 -23.04 -15.71 -6.45
N VAL A 550 -22.22 -14.73 -6.07
CA VAL A 550 -21.82 -14.50 -4.69
C VAL A 550 -23.04 -14.15 -3.83
N SER A 551 -23.57 -15.15 -3.12
CA SER A 551 -24.61 -14.92 -2.13
C SER A 551 -23.99 -14.15 -0.96
N PRO A 552 -24.74 -13.27 -0.26
CA PRO A 552 -24.26 -12.63 0.97
C PRO A 552 -23.78 -13.62 2.05
N ALA A 553 -24.14 -14.90 1.96
CA ALA A 553 -23.59 -15.93 2.85
C ALA A 553 -22.17 -16.36 2.44
N TYR A 554 -21.85 -16.42 1.14
CA TYR A 554 -20.50 -16.74 0.65
C TYR A 554 -19.46 -15.68 1.03
N LEU A 555 -19.82 -14.40 0.96
CA LEU A 555 -18.95 -13.29 1.41
C LEU A 555 -18.70 -13.33 2.92
N ARG A 556 -19.69 -13.74 3.72
CA ARG A 556 -19.59 -13.78 5.19
C ARG A 556 -18.63 -14.84 5.72
N HIS A 557 -18.27 -15.83 4.90
CA HIS A 557 -17.31 -16.88 5.27
C HIS A 557 -15.87 -16.57 4.84
N ARG A 558 -15.63 -15.45 4.14
CA ARG A 558 -14.27 -15.02 3.78
C ARG A 558 -13.74 -14.07 4.85
N THR A 559 -12.58 -14.43 5.42
CA THR A 559 -11.82 -13.66 6.42
C THR A 559 -11.56 -12.22 5.99
N TRP A 560 -11.45 -11.93 4.69
CA TRP A 560 -11.26 -10.57 4.16
C TRP A 560 -12.53 -9.72 4.15
N ALA A 561 -13.73 -10.30 4.30
CA ALA A 561 -14.95 -9.52 4.37
C ALA A 561 -15.08 -8.71 5.67
N SER A 562 -14.37 -9.11 6.74
CA SER A 562 -14.19 -8.31 7.97
C SER A 562 -12.99 -7.35 7.91
N MET A 563 -12.32 -7.25 6.75
CA MET A 563 -11.13 -6.43 6.52
C MET A 563 -11.42 -5.15 5.72
N LEU A 564 -12.70 -4.86 5.47
CA LEU A 564 -13.17 -3.63 4.83
C LEU A 564 -12.81 -2.40 5.70
N PRO A 565 -12.63 -1.20 5.09
CA PRO A 565 -12.28 0.02 5.82
C PRO A 565 -13.20 0.23 7.03
N ALA A 566 -12.65 0.55 8.20
CA ALA A 566 -13.45 0.66 9.43
C ALA A 566 -14.53 1.74 9.30
N SER A 567 -14.24 2.80 8.54
CA SER A 567 -15.17 3.88 8.20
C SER A 567 -16.36 3.43 7.34
N ALA A 568 -16.24 2.30 6.60
CA ALA A 568 -17.35 1.75 5.82
C ALA A 568 -18.52 1.24 6.68
N PHE A 569 -18.31 1.07 7.99
CA PHE A 569 -19.29 0.52 8.93
C PHE A 569 -19.61 1.43 10.11
N ALA A 570 -18.98 2.61 10.19
CA ALA A 570 -19.11 3.49 11.35
C ALA A 570 -20.45 4.26 11.40
N GLU A 571 -21.14 4.43 10.26
CA GLU A 571 -22.42 5.16 10.19
C GLU A 571 -23.54 4.26 9.66
N GLY A 572 -24.19 3.58 10.61
CA GLY A 572 -25.41 2.79 10.41
C GLY A 572 -26.28 2.79 11.66
N GLY A 573 -26.32 3.92 12.37
CA GLY A 573 -27.13 4.16 13.56
C GLY A 573 -28.59 4.48 13.25
N GLU A 574 -29.23 3.69 12.38
CA GLU A 574 -30.70 3.52 12.35
C GLU A 574 -30.95 2.06 12.00
N ALA A 575 -30.77 1.19 13.01
CA ALA A 575 -31.31 -0.16 12.97
C ALA A 575 -32.83 -0.04 12.94
N GLY A 576 -33.43 -0.09 11.74
CA GLY A 576 -34.83 -0.47 11.61
C GLY A 576 -35.01 -1.81 12.31
N GLU A 577 -35.78 -1.81 13.40
CA GLU A 577 -35.96 -2.91 14.36
C GLU A 577 -36.49 -4.22 13.75
N GLU A 578 -36.78 -4.31 12.45
CA GLU A 578 -37.24 -5.55 11.81
C GLU A 578 -36.10 -6.44 11.24
N GLY A 579 -34.86 -5.94 11.16
CA GLY A 579 -33.73 -6.69 10.55
C GLY A 579 -32.88 -7.53 11.51
N GLY A 580 -32.84 -7.15 12.79
CA GLY A 580 -31.92 -7.75 13.79
C GLY A 580 -32.48 -8.98 14.50
N GLU A 581 -33.78 -9.00 14.83
CA GLU A 581 -34.38 -10.08 15.60
C GLU A 581 -34.67 -11.34 14.76
N ALA A 582 -34.91 -11.20 13.45
CA ALA A 582 -35.15 -12.35 12.57
C ALA A 582 -33.91 -13.25 12.41
N MET A 583 -32.70 -12.71 12.61
CA MET A 583 -31.45 -13.46 12.42
C MET A 583 -30.99 -14.20 13.69
N ALA A 584 -31.39 -13.74 14.89
CA ALA A 584 -31.07 -14.41 16.15
C ALA A 584 -31.98 -15.63 16.42
N VAL A 585 -33.26 -15.56 16.03
CA VAL A 585 -34.23 -16.63 16.27
C VAL A 585 -33.97 -17.86 15.36
N GLU A 586 -33.37 -17.66 14.18
CA GLU A 586 -32.99 -18.78 13.29
C GLU A 586 -31.69 -19.51 13.72
N MET A 587 -30.85 -18.88 14.55
CA MET A 587 -29.63 -19.51 15.10
C MET A 587 -29.91 -20.45 16.28
N GLY A 588 -31.03 -20.26 17.00
CA GLY A 588 -31.47 -21.19 18.06
C GLY A 588 -32.14 -22.47 17.52
N ALA A 589 -32.74 -22.43 16.32
CA ALA A 589 -33.48 -23.55 15.76
C ALA A 589 -32.58 -24.58 15.03
N LYS A 590 -31.43 -24.15 14.47
CA LYS A 590 -30.52 -25.04 13.73
C LYS A 590 -29.62 -25.91 14.61
N SER A 591 -29.41 -25.55 15.89
CA SER A 591 -28.65 -26.41 16.83
C SER A 591 -29.44 -27.66 17.27
N ARG A 592 -30.79 -27.63 17.22
CA ARG A 592 -31.64 -28.79 17.53
C ARG A 592 -31.78 -29.79 16.38
N VAL A 593 -31.60 -29.36 15.13
CA VAL A 593 -31.70 -30.25 13.96
C VAL A 593 -30.40 -31.06 13.75
N ALA A 594 -29.24 -30.49 14.08
CA ALA A 594 -27.96 -31.21 14.02
C ALA A 594 -27.86 -32.35 15.07
N ALA A 595 -28.49 -32.20 16.24
CA ALA A 595 -28.51 -33.24 17.28
C ALA A 595 -29.40 -34.46 16.92
N LEU A 596 -30.42 -34.27 16.05
CA LEU A 596 -31.32 -35.33 15.59
C LEU A 596 -30.77 -36.10 14.37
N ALA A 597 -29.90 -35.49 13.56
CA ALA A 597 -29.25 -36.16 12.43
C ALA A 597 -28.08 -37.09 12.87
N GLY A 598 -27.36 -36.71 13.94
CA GLY A 598 -26.26 -37.52 14.49
C GLY A 598 -26.71 -38.85 15.12
N THR A 599 -27.98 -38.95 15.54
CA THR A 599 -28.54 -40.17 16.15
C THR A 599 -29.05 -41.19 15.12
N GLN A 600 -29.38 -40.78 13.89
CA GLN A 600 -29.80 -41.71 12.82
C GLN A 600 -28.60 -42.39 12.12
N ALA A 601 -27.45 -41.72 12.00
CA ALA A 601 -26.25 -42.32 11.40
C ALA A 601 -25.65 -43.46 12.26
N ALA A 602 -25.78 -43.39 13.59
CA ALA A 602 -25.34 -44.44 14.52
C ALA A 602 -26.25 -45.68 14.53
N ALA A 603 -27.50 -45.57 14.04
CA ALA A 603 -28.44 -46.68 13.96
C ALA A 603 -28.28 -47.53 12.68
N MET A 604 -27.84 -46.93 11.57
CA MET A 604 -27.63 -47.68 10.30
C MET A 604 -26.35 -48.53 10.30
N ALA A 605 -25.30 -48.12 11.03
CA ALA A 605 -24.04 -48.85 11.13
C ALA A 605 -24.12 -50.15 11.97
N LYS A 606 -25.22 -50.40 12.69
CA LYS A 606 -25.47 -51.65 13.43
C LYS A 606 -26.31 -52.68 12.66
N SER A 607 -26.75 -52.38 11.44
CA SER A 607 -27.63 -53.26 10.64
C SER A 607 -26.93 -54.07 9.54
N SER A 608 -25.63 -53.84 9.28
CA SER A 608 -24.88 -54.52 8.19
C SER A 608 -24.00 -55.68 8.66
N ALA A 609 -24.06 -56.08 9.92
CA ALA A 609 -23.38 -57.25 10.47
C ALA A 609 -24.37 -58.36 10.82
N GLY A 610 -24.83 -59.09 9.81
CA GLY A 610 -25.63 -60.30 10.02
C GLY A 610 -26.38 -60.70 8.76
N VAL A 611 -25.82 -61.65 8.00
CA VAL A 611 -26.47 -62.88 7.51
C VAL A 611 -25.44 -63.60 6.63
N HIS A 612 -24.85 -64.66 7.19
CA HIS A 612 -24.27 -65.76 6.45
C HIS A 612 -25.39 -66.67 5.95
N GLY A 613 -25.25 -67.23 4.75
CA GLY A 613 -25.89 -68.52 4.44
C GLY A 613 -26.35 -68.74 3.00
N SER A 614 -25.53 -69.53 2.28
CA SER A 614 -25.92 -70.57 1.30
C SER A 614 -26.61 -70.14 0.00
N GLU A 615 -26.42 -70.75 -1.18
CA GLU A 615 -25.72 -71.94 -1.63
C GLU A 615 -25.68 -71.88 -3.17
N LYS A 616 -24.62 -72.39 -3.78
CA LYS A 616 -24.56 -73.18 -5.04
C LYS A 616 -25.11 -72.66 -6.40
N ALA A 617 -24.18 -72.75 -7.36
CA ALA A 617 -24.25 -73.47 -8.64
C ALA A 617 -24.46 -72.69 -9.96
N LEU A 618 -23.45 -72.85 -10.84
CA LEU A 618 -23.47 -73.11 -12.31
C LEU A 618 -24.48 -72.30 -13.15
N VAL A 619 -24.10 -71.53 -14.17
CA VAL A 619 -23.16 -71.74 -15.30
C VAL A 619 -22.60 -70.40 -15.76
#